data_AF-A0A1C0TSS0-F1
#
_entry.id   AF-A0A1C0TSS0-F1
#
_cell.length_a   1.000
_cell.length_b   1.000
_cell.length_c   1.000
_cell.angle_alpha   90.00
_cell.angle_beta   90.00
_cell.angle_gamma   90.00
#
_symmetry.space_group_name_H-M   'P 1'
#
loop_
_entity.id
_entity.type
_entity.pdbx_description
1 polymer ?
#
loop_
_entity_poly.entity_id
_entity_poly.type
_entity_poly.pdbx_seq_one_letter_code
_entity_poly.pdbx_strand_id
1 'polypeptide(L)'
;MSYAVAIGIGATLFMDLYSYTLKRVFQVHSLDYALVGRWVLYLDRQLRHDNIVQSPRMRHETTVGWVCHYIIGVVFSAIFLFWGQLMGGSAEGFATSVMFGLITVAFPFFIMQPSFGFGIAASKTPSPYVARLKSVTAHIMFGIGIYLSILILTSLGFEI
;
A
#
# COMPACT_ATOMS: atom_id res chain seq x y z
N MET A 1 8.08 13.77 -12.12
CA MET A 1 6.85 13.94 -11.28
C MET A 1 5.55 13.68 -12.03
N SER A 2 5.43 14.08 -13.29
CA SER A 2 4.20 13.93 -14.10
C SER A 2 3.64 12.50 -14.15
N TYR A 3 4.50 11.48 -14.07
CA TYR A 3 4.10 10.07 -14.14
C TYR A 3 3.75 9.41 -12.80
N ALA A 4 3.87 10.13 -11.67
CA ALA A 4 3.62 9.56 -10.34
C ALA A 4 2.20 9.00 -10.19
N VAL A 5 1.22 9.66 -10.82
CA VAL A 5 -0.18 9.21 -10.85
C VAL A 5 -0.30 7.89 -11.60
N ALA A 6 0.25 7.81 -12.82
CA ALA A 6 0.16 6.60 -13.65
C ALA A 6 0.90 5.41 -13.00
N ILE A 7 2.13 5.64 -12.52
CA ILE A 7 2.94 4.62 -11.85
C ILE A 7 2.28 4.18 -10.53
N GLY A 8 1.77 5.13 -9.74
CA GLY A 8 1.10 4.80 -8.48
C GLY A 8 -0.18 4.02 -8.65
N ILE A 9 -1.01 4.36 -9.64
CA ILE A 9 -2.21 3.59 -9.98
C ILE A 9 -1.81 2.20 -10.48
N GLY A 10 -0.84 2.10 -11.41
CA GLY A 10 -0.39 0.81 -11.95
C GLY A 10 0.21 -0.11 -10.89
N ALA A 11 1.05 0.43 -10.01
CA ALA A 11 1.66 -0.32 -8.92
C ALA A 11 0.63 -0.83 -7.90
N THR A 12 -0.33 0.03 -7.53
CA THR A 12 -1.41 -0.32 -6.61
C THR A 12 -2.31 -1.40 -7.22
N LEU A 13 -2.69 -1.25 -8.50
CA LEU A 13 -3.49 -2.22 -9.23
C LEU A 13 -2.80 -3.59 -9.33
N PHE A 14 -1.48 -3.61 -9.59
CA PHE A 14 -0.72 -4.87 -9.66
C PHE A 14 -0.75 -5.62 -8.32
N MET A 15 -0.53 -4.91 -7.22
CA MET A 15 -0.63 -5.48 -5.87
C MET A 15 -2.06 -5.96 -5.53
N ASP A 16 -3.09 -5.24 -5.97
CA ASP A 16 -4.48 -5.65 -5.78
C ASP A 16 -4.82 -6.90 -6.61
N LEU A 17 -4.32 -7.00 -7.86
CA LEU A 17 -4.48 -8.19 -8.70
C LEU A 17 -3.79 -9.40 -8.09
N TYR A 18 -2.60 -9.21 -7.51
CA TYR A 18 -1.93 -10.26 -6.75
C TYR A 18 -2.76 -10.72 -5.55
N SER A 19 -3.28 -9.77 -4.76
CA SER A 19 -4.14 -10.05 -3.61
C SER A 19 -5.43 -10.76 -4.00
N TYR A 20 -6.03 -10.36 -5.12
CA TYR A 20 -7.20 -11.02 -5.71
C TYR A 20 -6.89 -12.47 -6.12
N THR A 21 -5.74 -12.69 -6.76
CA THR A 21 -5.27 -14.03 -7.15
C THR A 21 -5.08 -14.92 -5.93
N LEU A 22 -4.44 -14.40 -4.88
CA LEU A 22 -4.29 -15.11 -3.60
C LEU A 22 -5.62 -15.49 -2.97
N LYS A 23 -6.60 -14.58 -2.99
CA LYS A 23 -7.94 -14.85 -2.48
C LYS A 23 -8.64 -15.95 -3.30
N ARG A 24 -8.55 -15.89 -4.63
CA ARG A 24 -9.25 -16.84 -5.51
C ARG A 24 -8.63 -18.23 -5.50
N VAL A 25 -7.31 -18.33 -5.54
CA VAL A 25 -6.59 -19.60 -5.69
C VAL A 25 -6.28 -20.25 -4.35
N PHE A 26 -5.88 -19.46 -3.35
CA PHE A 26 -5.38 -19.96 -2.07
C PHE A 26 -6.27 -19.62 -0.87
N GLN A 27 -7.43 -18.97 -1.09
CA GLN A 27 -8.36 -18.52 -0.04
C GLN A 27 -7.72 -17.58 1.01
N VAL A 28 -6.60 -16.94 0.64
CA VAL A 28 -5.89 -16.00 1.50
C VAL A 28 -6.52 -14.61 1.35
N HIS A 29 -7.19 -14.15 2.40
CA HIS A 29 -7.84 -12.84 2.42
C HIS A 29 -6.81 -11.74 2.73
N SER A 30 -6.83 -10.68 1.92
CA SER A 30 -6.11 -9.42 2.16
C SER A 30 -6.83 -8.56 3.21
N LEU A 31 -6.22 -7.43 3.57
CA LEU A 31 -6.86 -6.43 4.43
C LEU A 31 -8.14 -5.92 3.76
N ASP A 32 -9.21 -5.79 4.53
CA ASP A 32 -10.41 -5.09 4.08
C ASP A 32 -10.17 -3.58 4.11
N TYR A 33 -10.10 -2.94 2.93
CA TYR A 33 -9.90 -1.50 2.83
C TYR A 33 -11.04 -0.68 3.46
N ALA A 34 -12.20 -1.28 3.74
CA ALA A 34 -13.23 -0.64 4.56
C ALA A 34 -12.69 -0.23 5.95
N LEU A 35 -11.72 -0.95 6.52
CA LEU A 35 -11.07 -0.56 7.77
C LEU A 35 -10.23 0.71 7.62
N VAL A 36 -9.53 0.87 6.50
CA VAL A 36 -8.79 2.10 6.18
C VAL A 36 -9.76 3.27 6.04
N GLY A 37 -10.86 3.10 5.31
CA GLY A 37 -11.83 4.18 5.17
C GLY A 37 -12.56 4.47 6.47
N ARG A 38 -12.83 3.47 7.32
CA ARG A 38 -13.35 3.68 8.67
C ARG A 38 -12.38 4.53 9.48
N TRP A 39 -11.10 4.18 9.50
CA TRP A 39 -10.08 4.96 10.21
C TRP A 39 -10.05 6.42 9.75
N VAL A 40 -10.04 6.65 8.42
CA VAL A 40 -10.03 7.99 7.84
C VAL A 40 -11.29 8.79 8.23
N LEU A 41 -12.47 8.16 8.16
CA LEU A 41 -13.74 8.79 8.54
C LEU A 41 -13.88 9.05 10.04
N TYR A 42 -13.04 8.43 10.87
CA TYR A 42 -13.00 8.65 12.31
C TYR A 42 -11.89 9.59 12.77
N LEU A 43 -11.03 10.11 11.88
CA LEU A 43 -9.87 10.92 12.27
C LEU A 43 -10.25 12.18 13.07
N ASP A 44 -11.45 12.72 12.86
CA ASP A 44 -12.01 13.86 13.60
C ASP A 44 -12.36 13.53 15.07
N ARG A 45 -12.51 12.24 15.39
CA ARG A 45 -12.93 11.74 16.70
C ARG A 45 -11.82 10.98 17.41
N GLN A 46 -11.13 10.12 16.69
CA GLN A 46 -10.10 9.23 17.23
C GLN A 46 -9.09 8.86 16.15
N LEU A 47 -7.82 9.09 16.46
CA LEU A 47 -6.71 8.65 15.61
C LEU A 47 -6.37 7.18 15.83
N ARG A 48 -6.63 6.65 17.02
CA ARG A 48 -6.31 5.27 17.42
C ARG A 48 -7.56 4.59 17.98
N HIS A 49 -7.79 3.37 17.53
CA HIS A 49 -8.87 2.50 18.00
C HIS A 49 -8.29 1.40 18.91
N ASP A 50 -9.06 0.94 19.90
CA ASP A 50 -8.71 -0.28 20.64
C ASP A 50 -8.79 -1.52 19.74
N ASN A 51 -9.84 -1.58 18.93
CA ASN A 51 -10.00 -2.52 17.84
C ASN A 51 -10.91 -1.91 16.77
N ILE A 52 -10.33 -1.52 15.63
CA ILE A 52 -11.09 -0.89 14.55
C ILE A 52 -12.19 -1.78 13.99
N VAL A 53 -12.01 -3.11 14.03
CA VAL A 53 -13.00 -4.08 13.53
C VAL A 53 -14.31 -3.98 14.30
N GLN A 54 -14.23 -3.69 15.59
CA GLN A 54 -15.38 -3.53 16.50
C GLN A 54 -15.97 -2.11 16.48
N SER A 55 -15.28 -1.14 15.87
CA SER A 55 -15.79 0.22 15.76
C SER A 55 -17.03 0.27 14.85
N PRO A 56 -18.03 1.11 15.15
CA PRO A 56 -19.24 1.21 14.34
C PRO A 56 -18.91 1.54 12.88
N ARG A 57 -19.58 0.84 11.95
CA ARG A 57 -19.43 1.05 10.50
C ARG A 57 -19.86 2.47 10.12
N MET A 58 -19.11 3.10 9.23
CA MET A 58 -19.42 4.42 8.70
C MET A 58 -19.97 4.32 7.28
N ARG A 59 -20.89 5.23 6.92
CA ARG A 59 -21.39 5.34 5.55
C ARG A 59 -20.20 5.64 4.62
N HIS A 60 -20.12 4.92 3.50
CA HIS A 60 -19.05 5.04 2.49
C HIS A 60 -17.64 4.59 2.93
N GLU A 61 -17.47 3.88 4.06
CA GLU A 61 -16.14 3.45 4.53
C GLU A 61 -15.36 2.60 3.49
N THR A 62 -16.03 1.75 2.72
CA THR A 62 -15.39 0.98 1.65
C THR A 62 -14.85 1.91 0.55
N THR A 63 -15.69 2.82 0.03
CA THR A 63 -15.29 3.74 -1.05
C THR A 63 -14.13 4.63 -0.62
N VAL A 64 -14.22 5.22 0.58
CA VAL A 64 -13.14 6.06 1.13
C VAL A 64 -11.86 5.26 1.29
N GLY A 65 -11.96 4.02 1.77
CA GLY A 65 -10.83 3.11 1.91
C GLY A 65 -10.10 2.86 0.60
N TRP A 66 -10.84 2.52 -0.47
CA TRP A 66 -10.27 2.32 -1.80
C TRP A 66 -9.63 3.59 -2.38
N VAL A 67 -10.29 4.76 -2.23
CA VAL A 67 -9.72 6.03 -2.69
C VAL A 67 -8.42 6.35 -1.94
N CYS A 68 -8.41 6.21 -0.61
CA CYS A 68 -7.21 6.44 0.20
C CYS A 68 -6.07 5.49 -0.18
N HIS A 69 -6.39 4.22 -0.44
CA HIS A 69 -5.43 3.22 -0.88
C HIS A 69 -4.68 3.64 -2.15
N TYR A 70 -5.41 4.08 -3.19
CA TYR A 70 -4.80 4.55 -4.43
C TYR A 70 -4.07 5.89 -4.27
N ILE A 71 -4.59 6.81 -3.45
CA ILE A 71 -3.88 8.06 -3.13
C ILE A 71 -2.53 7.76 -2.46
N ILE A 72 -2.49 6.86 -1.48
CA ILE A 72 -1.25 6.46 -0.80
C ILE A 72 -0.26 5.86 -1.80
N GLY A 73 -0.72 4.99 -2.71
CA GLY A 73 0.11 4.42 -3.77
C GLY A 73 0.72 5.47 -4.70
N VAL A 74 -0.06 6.50 -5.06
CA VAL A 74 0.43 7.66 -5.84
C VAL A 74 1.45 8.48 -5.05
N VAL A 75 1.19 8.75 -3.77
CA VAL A 75 2.13 9.49 -2.90
C VAL A 75 3.45 8.73 -2.76
N PHE A 76 3.42 7.42 -2.51
CA PHE A 76 4.62 6.60 -2.45
C PHE A 76 5.38 6.58 -3.77
N SER A 77 4.68 6.50 -4.91
CA SER A 77 5.34 6.55 -6.22
C SER A 77 5.95 7.92 -6.52
N ALA A 78 5.32 9.01 -6.07
CA ALA A 78 5.91 10.34 -6.15
C ALA A 78 7.20 10.44 -5.31
N ILE A 79 7.20 9.90 -4.08
CA ILE A 79 8.40 9.86 -3.23
C ILE A 79 9.50 9.04 -3.91
N PHE A 80 9.17 7.89 -4.50
CA PHE A 80 10.12 7.05 -5.22
C PHE A 80 10.77 7.79 -6.39
N LEU A 81 9.98 8.42 -7.26
CA LEU A 81 10.49 9.18 -8.39
C LEU A 81 11.35 10.37 -7.94
N PHE A 82 10.93 11.07 -6.87
CA PHE A 82 11.69 12.19 -6.33
C PHE A 82 13.05 11.74 -5.81
N TRP A 83 13.08 10.61 -5.09
CA TRP A 83 14.31 9.97 -4.66
C TRP A 83 15.20 9.59 -5.86
N GLY A 84 14.61 9.03 -6.91
CA GLY A 84 15.33 8.69 -8.13
C GLY A 84 16.00 9.87 -8.82
N GLN A 85 15.29 10.99 -8.88
CA GLN A 85 15.83 12.24 -9.42
C GLN A 85 17.02 12.75 -8.60
N LEU A 86 16.94 12.71 -7.27
CA LEU A 86 18.05 13.09 -6.38
C LEU A 86 19.29 12.20 -6.56
N MET A 87 19.09 10.92 -6.90
CA MET A 87 20.14 9.94 -7.15
C MET A 87 20.61 9.89 -8.61
N GLY A 88 20.24 10.88 -9.44
CA GLY A 88 20.68 11.00 -10.83
C GLY A 88 20.01 10.02 -11.80
N GLY A 89 18.74 9.66 -11.58
CA GLY A 89 17.96 8.78 -12.46
C GLY A 89 18.20 7.28 -12.28
N SER A 90 19.14 6.90 -11.40
CA SER A 90 19.56 5.50 -11.19
C SER A 90 18.56 4.62 -10.43
N ALA A 91 17.45 5.18 -9.94
CA ALA A 91 16.54 4.47 -9.04
C ALA A 91 15.49 3.58 -9.72
N GLU A 92 15.38 3.59 -11.04
CA GLU A 92 14.33 2.85 -11.78
C GLU A 92 14.58 1.35 -11.91
N GLY A 93 15.69 0.85 -11.36
CA GLY A 93 16.00 -0.58 -11.35
C GLY A 93 14.99 -1.41 -10.55
N PHE A 94 14.84 -2.68 -10.96
CA PHE A 94 13.98 -3.66 -10.28
C PHE A 94 14.30 -3.75 -8.78
N ALA A 95 15.59 -3.89 -8.43
CA ALA A 95 16.02 -4.02 -7.04
C ALA A 95 15.64 -2.78 -6.21
N THR A 96 15.86 -1.58 -6.75
CA THR A 96 15.54 -0.31 -6.07
C THR A 96 14.03 -0.16 -5.87
N SER A 97 13.22 -0.52 -6.87
CA SER A 97 11.75 -0.48 -6.79
C SER A 97 11.21 -1.44 -5.72
N VAL A 98 11.74 -2.67 -5.65
CA VAL A 98 11.35 -3.66 -4.64
C VAL A 98 11.84 -3.24 -3.24
N MET A 99 13.05 -2.72 -3.11
CA MET A 99 13.56 -2.19 -1.85
C MET A 99 12.72 -1.03 -1.34
N PHE A 100 12.31 -0.12 -2.24
CA PHE A 100 11.39 0.96 -1.89
C PHE A 100 10.04 0.42 -1.41
N GLY A 101 9.47 -0.57 -2.11
CA GLY A 101 8.30 -1.32 -1.65
C GLY A 101 8.48 -1.83 -0.21
N LEU A 102 9.59 -2.51 0.10
CA LEU A 102 9.88 -2.97 1.45
C LEU A 102 9.96 -1.84 2.49
N ILE A 103 10.55 -0.69 2.14
CA ILE A 103 10.60 0.48 3.03
C ILE A 103 9.19 0.97 3.36
N THR A 104 8.28 0.98 2.38
CA THR A 104 6.90 1.43 2.60
C THR A 104 6.13 0.57 3.62
N VAL A 105 6.58 -0.67 3.94
CA VAL A 105 6.03 -1.51 5.02
C VAL A 105 6.13 -0.84 6.40
N ALA A 106 7.04 0.13 6.58
CA ALA A 106 7.10 0.93 7.79
C ALA A 106 5.75 1.63 8.08
N PHE A 107 5.05 2.10 7.04
CA PHE A 107 3.75 2.76 7.21
C PHE A 107 2.72 1.86 7.88
N PRO A 108 2.40 0.66 7.37
CA PRO A 108 1.46 -0.21 8.06
C PRO A 108 1.96 -0.66 9.43
N PHE A 109 3.26 -0.96 9.60
CA PHE A 109 3.76 -1.50 10.86
C PHE A 109 3.77 -0.50 12.03
N PHE A 110 4.03 0.77 11.76
CA PHE A 110 4.23 1.77 12.80
C PHE A 110 3.12 2.81 12.88
N ILE A 111 2.31 2.96 11.82
CA ILE A 111 1.22 3.95 11.77
C ILE A 111 -0.13 3.26 11.67
N MET A 112 -0.41 2.54 10.59
CA MET A 112 -1.75 2.01 10.33
C MET A 112 -2.16 0.94 11.33
N GLN A 113 -1.35 -0.11 11.54
CA GLN A 113 -1.69 -1.23 12.42
C GLN A 113 -1.80 -0.80 13.89
N PRO A 114 -0.90 0.04 14.44
CA PRO A 114 -1.12 0.63 15.77
C PRO A 114 -2.39 1.46 15.85
N SER A 115 -2.70 2.25 14.82
CA SER A 115 -3.93 3.08 14.79
C SER A 115 -5.21 2.24 14.73
N PHE A 116 -5.14 1.04 14.17
CA PHE A 116 -6.27 0.10 14.13
C PHE A 116 -6.45 -0.68 15.45
N GLY A 117 -5.53 -0.54 16.40
CA GLY A 117 -5.50 -1.33 17.63
C GLY A 117 -4.78 -2.67 17.49
N PHE A 118 -4.18 -2.95 16.32
CA PHE A 118 -3.47 -4.20 16.04
C PHE A 118 -2.06 -4.23 16.64
N GLY A 119 -1.59 -3.13 17.23
CA GLY A 119 -0.24 -3.00 17.79
C GLY A 119 0.84 -2.79 16.74
N ILE A 120 2.07 -2.58 17.18
CA ILE A 120 3.24 -2.41 16.30
C ILE A 120 3.48 -3.71 15.53
N ALA A 121 3.58 -3.62 14.21
CA ALA A 121 3.72 -4.76 13.31
C ALA A 121 2.68 -5.86 13.61
N ALA A 122 1.42 -5.46 13.83
CA ALA A 122 0.28 -6.34 14.07
C ALA A 122 0.46 -7.28 15.29
N SER A 123 1.25 -6.88 16.30
CA SER A 123 1.61 -7.72 17.46
C SER A 123 0.41 -8.20 18.29
N LYS A 124 -0.73 -7.50 18.24
CA LYS A 124 -1.96 -7.84 18.97
C LYS A 124 -2.99 -8.61 18.13
N THR A 125 -2.66 -8.96 16.87
CA THR A 125 -3.55 -9.80 16.05
C THR A 125 -3.47 -11.27 16.46
N PRO A 126 -4.49 -12.11 16.15
CA PRO A 126 -4.45 -13.54 16.49
C PRO A 126 -3.29 -14.32 15.86
N SER A 127 -2.76 -13.84 14.72
CA SER A 127 -1.60 -14.44 14.06
C SER A 127 -0.67 -13.36 13.51
N PRO A 128 0.21 -12.77 14.36
CA PRO A 128 1.06 -11.64 13.99
C PRO A 128 2.03 -11.97 12.85
N TYR A 129 2.60 -13.19 12.84
CA TYR A 129 3.52 -13.62 11.79
C TYR A 129 2.85 -13.61 10.41
N VAL A 130 1.63 -14.16 10.32
CA VAL A 130 0.86 -14.17 9.07
C VAL A 130 0.50 -12.75 8.64
N ALA A 131 0.08 -11.89 9.57
CA ALA A 131 -0.24 -10.49 9.27
C ALA A 131 0.97 -9.71 8.73
N ARG A 132 2.16 -9.91 9.31
CA ARG A 132 3.42 -9.33 8.84
C ARG A 132 3.80 -9.83 7.47
N LEU A 133 3.74 -11.15 7.24
CA LEU A 133 4.07 -11.75 5.95
C LEU A 133 3.16 -11.23 4.83
N LYS A 134 1.84 -11.10 5.10
CA LYS A 134 0.90 -10.48 4.17
C LYS A 134 1.28 -9.04 3.84
N SER A 135 1.61 -8.24 4.85
CA SER A 135 2.02 -6.84 4.64
C SER A 135 3.30 -6.75 3.81
N VAL A 136 4.32 -7.51 4.16
CA VAL A 136 5.61 -7.55 3.44
C VAL A 136 5.39 -7.99 2.00
N THR A 137 4.66 -9.07 1.78
CA THR A 137 4.40 -9.60 0.43
C THR A 137 3.62 -8.61 -0.43
N ALA A 138 2.58 -7.97 0.12
CA ALA A 138 1.84 -6.93 -0.59
C ALA A 138 2.76 -5.78 -1.02
N HIS A 139 3.67 -5.33 -0.16
CA HIS A 139 4.54 -4.20 -0.46
C HIS A 139 5.72 -4.56 -1.38
N ILE A 140 6.17 -5.83 -1.37
CA ILE A 140 7.04 -6.37 -2.43
C ILE A 140 6.31 -6.29 -3.78
N MET A 141 5.06 -6.74 -3.85
CA MET A 141 4.27 -6.70 -5.07
C MET A 141 4.02 -5.26 -5.54
N PHE A 142 3.79 -4.32 -4.61
CA PHE A 142 3.74 -2.90 -4.93
C PHE A 142 5.05 -2.40 -5.57
N GLY A 143 6.21 -2.75 -5.01
CA GLY A 143 7.51 -2.41 -5.59
C GLY A 143 7.75 -3.03 -6.97
N ILE A 144 7.33 -4.28 -7.19
CA ILE A 144 7.31 -4.90 -8.53
C ILE A 144 6.40 -4.12 -9.47
N GLY A 145 5.22 -3.72 -8.99
CA GLY A 145 4.26 -2.92 -9.73
C GLY A 145 4.78 -1.55 -10.15
N ILE A 146 5.60 -0.89 -9.31
CA ILE A 146 6.32 0.35 -9.68
C ILE A 146 7.21 0.07 -10.89
N TYR A 147 8.08 -0.94 -10.79
CA TYR A 147 9.01 -1.29 -11.86
C TYR A 147 8.30 -1.64 -13.17
N LEU A 148 7.25 -2.47 -13.11
CA LEU A 148 6.48 -2.84 -14.30
C LEU A 148 5.77 -1.62 -14.92
N SER A 149 5.25 -0.71 -14.11
CA SER A 149 4.60 0.50 -14.62
C SER A 149 5.60 1.42 -15.32
N ILE A 150 6.82 1.57 -14.77
CA ILE A 150 7.91 2.30 -15.42
C ILE A 150 8.26 1.63 -16.75
N LEU A 151 8.51 0.32 -16.76
CA LEU A 151 8.82 -0.41 -17.99
C LEU A 151 7.76 -0.23 -19.07
N ILE A 152 6.47 -0.32 -18.70
CA ILE A 152 5.37 -0.12 -19.64
C ILE A 152 5.41 1.29 -20.22
N LEU A 153 5.53 2.32 -19.39
CA LEU A 153 5.57 3.71 -19.84
C LEU A 153 6.81 3.99 -20.70
N THR A 154 7.99 3.52 -20.30
CA THR A 154 9.21 3.65 -21.12
C THR A 154 9.06 2.92 -22.46
N SER A 155 8.42 1.75 -22.49
CA SER A 155 8.15 1.03 -23.75
C SER A 155 7.18 1.78 -24.69
N LEU A 156 6.36 2.68 -24.14
CA LEU A 156 5.47 3.57 -24.89
C LEU A 156 6.15 4.89 -25.30
N GLY A 157 7.44 5.06 -25.01
CA GLY A 157 8.24 6.22 -25.39
C GLY A 157 8.22 7.37 -24.38
N PHE A 158 7.73 7.16 -23.15
CA PHE A 158 7.80 8.16 -22.10
C PHE A 158 9.18 8.18 -21.43
N GLU A 159 9.77 9.36 -21.33
CA GLU A 159 10.97 9.63 -20.51
C GLU A 159 10.53 9.95 -19.09
N ILE A 160 10.79 9.03 -18.15
CA ILE A 160 10.31 9.10 -16.75
C ILE A 160 11.30 9.86 -15.85
#